data_AF-J6EZ62-F1
#
_entry.id   AF-J6EZ62-F1
#
_cell.length_a   1.000
_cell.length_b   1.000
_cell.length_c   1.000
_cell.angle_alpha   90.00
_cell.angle_beta   90.00
_cell.angle_gamma   90.00
#
_symmetry.space_group_name_H-M   'P 1'
#
loop_
_entity.id
_entity.type
_entity.pdbx_description
1 polymer ?
#
loop_
_entity_poly.entity_id
_entity_poly.type
_entity_poly.pdbx_seq_one_letter_code
_entity_poly.pdbx_strand_id
1 'polypeptide(L)'
;MLSRLHHLRLPPRALSRVRGYASSSDPIKVAVIGSGPSGFYTASRLLQLLPADSPLGSRLSVDMYERLPTPYGLSRYGVAPDHPEVKATSCSPALSAHKLVANEQNCQHKFDEMTQDPRFTFLGNVCIGDGNPDHSSSSPPAGSSAGTVPHIPTYTYPSAVHLPLASLKPYYNVLILSYGASLSNPLGIPGTDLGNVFPALAFVSWYNGHPAYADLPIDLSNIKSVDVVGQGNVALDVGRMLLQPVSVLEKSDIPQSVIDTLAKKAVDDVRIVGRRGPAQVAFTTKELREMTKLPGINYPGLPPDLQAAAKEATKGDRMRTRQLGLMEKPLSGPGGRFAFEFLRSPIRFNPSSSNSGVVGSVEWGENELVDGGRKAKSTGRSETRDTDMVIESVGYKSEPISDFLPHATGKIVNDAGRVRTESGLVPRVYTTGWVARGPVGVIASTMQDAYAVADNIIDDLSSSGRQKGEGERWLPDVAEGGRPDEVERGLKEGKVIDVERWGRVDKAERELGKKTGREEREKFRTVEEMLAAAN
;
A
#
# COMPACT_ATOMS: atom_id res chain seq x y z
N MET A 1 24.75 -36.98 9.93
CA MET A 1 23.36 -37.49 9.82
C MET A 1 22.63 -36.72 8.74
N LEU A 2 22.96 -37.04 7.48
CA LEU A 2 22.20 -36.64 6.30
C LEU A 2 20.87 -37.41 6.24
N SER A 3 19.90 -36.87 5.50
CA SER A 3 18.59 -37.45 5.15
C SER A 3 17.45 -37.21 6.16
N ARG A 4 16.64 -36.17 5.86
CA ARG A 4 15.16 -36.22 5.79
C ARG A 4 14.62 -34.80 5.74
N LEU A 5 14.35 -34.29 4.54
CA LEU A 5 13.34 -33.27 4.26
C LEU A 5 13.11 -33.27 2.73
N HIS A 6 12.42 -34.31 2.26
CA HIS A 6 11.80 -34.37 0.93
C HIS A 6 10.29 -34.24 1.12
N HIS A 7 9.70 -33.35 0.32
CA HIS A 7 8.28 -33.30 -0.06
C HIS A 7 7.22 -33.13 1.05
N LEU A 8 6.86 -31.89 1.32
CA LEU A 8 5.46 -31.57 1.62
C LEU A 8 4.63 -31.84 0.36
N ARG A 9 4.15 -33.08 0.21
CA ARG A 9 3.13 -33.43 -0.77
C ARG A 9 1.84 -32.69 -0.42
N LEU A 10 1.32 -31.93 -1.38
CA LEU A 10 -0.03 -31.37 -1.36
C LEU A 10 -1.07 -32.47 -1.06
N PRO A 11 -2.17 -32.16 -0.34
CA PRO A 11 -3.18 -33.15 -0.03
C PRO A 11 -3.82 -33.74 -1.30
N PRO A 12 -4.14 -35.06 -1.35
CA PRO A 12 -4.63 -35.77 -2.54
C PRO A 12 -5.93 -35.22 -3.16
N ARG A 13 -6.63 -34.32 -2.47
CA ARG A 13 -7.93 -33.77 -2.90
C ARG A 13 -7.82 -32.66 -3.97
N ALA A 14 -6.65 -32.03 -4.13
CA ALA A 14 -6.46 -30.99 -5.16
C ALA A 14 -6.25 -31.59 -6.58
N LEU A 15 -5.56 -32.73 -6.67
CA LEU A 15 -5.18 -33.35 -7.95
C LEU A 15 -6.35 -34.04 -8.68
N SER A 16 -7.42 -34.45 -7.97
CA SER A 16 -8.55 -35.17 -8.58
C SER A 16 -9.60 -34.28 -9.23
N ARG A 17 -9.58 -32.96 -8.99
CA ARG A 17 -10.62 -32.01 -9.46
C ARG A 17 -10.35 -31.45 -10.86
N VAL A 18 -9.12 -31.53 -11.35
CA VAL A 18 -8.64 -30.90 -12.59
C VAL A 18 -9.16 -31.55 -13.90
N ARG A 19 -9.85 -32.69 -13.83
CA ARG A 19 -10.26 -33.47 -15.02
C ARG A 19 -11.29 -32.79 -15.94
N GLY A 20 -12.02 -31.76 -15.47
CA GLY A 20 -13.09 -31.13 -16.25
C GLY A 20 -12.62 -30.24 -17.40
N TYR A 21 -11.55 -29.47 -17.19
CA TYR A 21 -10.97 -28.56 -18.20
C TYR A 21 -9.98 -29.24 -19.15
N ALA A 22 -9.85 -30.57 -19.03
CA ALA A 22 -8.94 -31.38 -19.82
C ALA A 22 -9.42 -31.64 -21.26
N SER A 23 -10.65 -31.27 -21.63
CA SER A 23 -11.18 -31.48 -22.99
C SER A 23 -10.98 -30.30 -23.95
N SER A 24 -10.74 -29.08 -23.46
CA SER A 24 -10.44 -27.91 -24.29
C SER A 24 -8.92 -27.74 -24.38
N SER A 25 -8.40 -27.46 -25.57
CA SER A 25 -6.98 -27.15 -25.82
C SER A 25 -6.65 -25.66 -25.62
N ASP A 26 -7.61 -24.88 -25.12
CA ASP A 26 -7.51 -23.42 -25.14
C ASP A 26 -6.49 -22.92 -24.09
N PRO A 27 -5.78 -21.82 -24.41
CA PRO A 27 -4.83 -21.21 -23.49
C PRO A 27 -5.55 -20.59 -22.28
N ILE A 28 -4.91 -20.64 -21.11
CA ILE A 28 -5.34 -19.92 -19.91
C ILE A 28 -4.50 -18.65 -19.84
N LYS A 29 -5.07 -17.52 -20.26
CA LYS A 29 -4.39 -16.23 -20.28
C LYS A 29 -4.92 -15.35 -19.16
N VAL A 30 -4.05 -15.08 -18.19
CA VAL A 30 -4.35 -14.34 -16.97
C VAL A 30 -3.75 -12.93 -17.07
N ALA A 31 -4.58 -11.91 -16.90
CA ALA A 31 -4.13 -10.55 -16.65
C ALA A 31 -4.20 -10.23 -15.16
N VAL A 32 -3.11 -9.73 -14.59
CA VAL A 32 -3.03 -9.25 -13.20
C VAL A 32 -2.80 -7.75 -13.20
N ILE A 33 -3.70 -6.99 -12.58
CA ILE A 33 -3.65 -5.52 -12.58
C ILE A 33 -3.09 -5.03 -11.25
N GLY A 34 -1.85 -4.55 -11.27
CA GLY A 34 -1.08 -4.08 -10.12
C GLY A 34 -0.07 -5.12 -9.63
N SER A 35 1.17 -4.67 -9.41
CA SER A 35 2.31 -5.50 -8.99
C SER A 35 2.67 -5.35 -7.52
N GLY A 36 1.67 -5.05 -6.68
CA GLY A 36 1.83 -5.09 -5.23
C GLY A 36 1.88 -6.53 -4.67
N PRO A 37 2.01 -6.69 -3.34
CA PRO A 37 2.08 -8.00 -2.71
C PRO A 37 0.93 -8.95 -3.08
N SER A 38 -0.32 -8.48 -3.14
CA SER A 38 -1.47 -9.32 -3.49
C SER A 38 -1.37 -9.87 -4.92
N GLY A 39 -0.99 -9.04 -5.90
CA GLY A 39 -0.81 -9.47 -7.28
C GLY A 39 0.27 -10.54 -7.39
N PHE A 40 1.42 -10.32 -6.73
CA PHE A 40 2.51 -11.30 -6.72
C PHE A 40 2.16 -12.61 -6.02
N TYR A 41 1.53 -12.57 -4.84
CA TYR A 41 1.16 -13.79 -4.14
C TYR A 41 0.10 -14.59 -4.90
N THR A 42 -0.87 -13.94 -5.55
CA THR A 42 -1.86 -14.63 -6.37
C THR A 42 -1.23 -15.24 -7.62
N ALA A 43 -0.43 -14.49 -8.38
CA ALA A 43 0.25 -15.00 -9.57
C ALA A 43 1.22 -16.14 -9.25
N SER A 44 2.04 -16.00 -8.20
CA SER A 44 3.00 -17.02 -7.77
C SER A 44 2.28 -18.30 -7.36
N ARG A 45 1.19 -18.17 -6.61
CA ARG A 45 0.37 -19.31 -6.21
C ARG A 45 -0.28 -20.02 -7.39
N LEU A 46 -0.76 -19.28 -8.40
CA LEU A 46 -1.30 -19.88 -9.63
C LEU A 46 -0.24 -20.69 -10.38
N LEU A 47 0.96 -20.13 -10.57
CA LEU A 47 2.08 -20.82 -11.24
C LEU A 47 2.50 -22.09 -10.50
N GLN A 48 2.45 -22.09 -9.17
CA GLN A 48 2.74 -23.25 -8.31
C GLN A 48 1.64 -24.32 -8.36
N LEU A 49 0.37 -23.90 -8.34
CA LEU A 49 -0.78 -24.82 -8.37
C LEU A 49 -1.02 -25.43 -9.76
N LEU A 50 -0.53 -24.77 -10.80
CA LEU A 50 -0.52 -25.26 -12.18
C LEU A 50 0.93 -25.42 -12.66
N PRO A 51 1.66 -26.47 -12.26
CA PRO A 51 3.03 -26.71 -12.71
C PRO A 51 3.15 -26.76 -14.24
N ALA A 52 4.27 -26.30 -14.80
CA ALA A 52 4.48 -26.18 -16.25
C ALA A 52 4.35 -27.52 -17.01
N ASP A 53 4.67 -28.62 -16.35
CA ASP A 53 4.56 -29.99 -16.87
C ASP A 53 3.14 -30.58 -16.76
N SER A 54 2.21 -29.87 -16.11
CA SER A 54 0.81 -30.28 -16.02
C SER A 54 0.01 -29.89 -17.28
N PRO A 55 -1.04 -30.65 -17.66
CA PRO A 55 -1.84 -30.33 -18.85
C PRO A 55 -2.50 -28.95 -18.85
N LEU A 56 -2.78 -28.36 -17.68
CA LEU A 56 -3.29 -26.99 -17.58
C LEU A 56 -2.15 -25.98 -17.49
N GLY A 57 -1.09 -26.28 -16.73
CA GLY A 57 0.01 -25.35 -16.53
C GLY A 57 0.88 -25.14 -17.76
N SER A 58 0.94 -26.09 -18.70
CA SER A 58 1.58 -25.89 -20.01
C SER A 58 0.83 -24.91 -20.92
N ARG A 59 -0.42 -24.59 -20.59
CA ARG A 59 -1.30 -23.65 -21.30
C ARG A 59 -1.46 -22.31 -20.59
N LEU A 60 -0.86 -22.16 -19.41
CA LEU A 60 -0.96 -20.97 -18.60
C LEU A 60 0.01 -19.88 -19.10
N SER A 61 -0.49 -18.66 -19.21
CA SER A 61 0.29 -17.44 -19.40
C SER A 61 -0.23 -16.38 -18.44
N VAL A 62 0.68 -15.71 -17.73
CA VAL A 62 0.35 -14.68 -16.74
C VAL A 62 1.07 -13.39 -17.11
N ASP A 63 0.29 -12.36 -17.45
CA ASP A 63 0.80 -11.00 -17.68
C ASP A 63 0.41 -10.10 -16.51
N MET A 64 1.40 -9.47 -15.89
CA MET A 64 1.21 -8.55 -14.77
C MET A 64 1.47 -7.12 -15.20
N TYR A 65 0.42 -6.31 -15.17
CA TYR A 65 0.42 -4.90 -15.52
C TYR A 65 0.71 -4.04 -14.30
N GLU A 66 1.60 -3.07 -14.44
CA GLU A 66 1.94 -2.09 -13.39
C GLU A 66 2.02 -0.69 -13.99
N ARG A 67 1.39 0.28 -13.33
CA ARG A 67 1.35 1.67 -13.81
C ARG A 67 2.69 2.37 -13.67
N LEU A 68 3.53 1.94 -12.73
CA LEU A 68 4.90 2.43 -12.57
C LEU A 68 5.91 1.59 -13.36
N PRO A 69 7.08 2.14 -13.73
CA PRO A 69 8.22 1.36 -14.22
C PRO A 69 8.68 0.27 -13.24
N THR A 70 8.43 0.45 -11.94
CA THR A 70 8.95 -0.39 -10.86
C THR A 70 7.87 -1.28 -10.24
N PRO A 71 8.17 -2.55 -9.92
CA PRO A 71 7.25 -3.43 -9.23
C PRO A 71 7.14 -3.16 -7.71
N TYR A 72 6.42 -4.05 -7.01
CA TYR A 72 6.32 -4.21 -5.55
C TYR A 72 5.30 -3.32 -4.83
N GLY A 73 4.78 -2.28 -5.50
CA GLY A 73 3.78 -1.37 -4.92
C GLY A 73 4.18 -0.86 -3.54
N LEU A 74 3.30 -1.00 -2.54
CA LEU A 74 3.56 -0.54 -1.17
C LEU A 74 4.71 -1.26 -0.46
N SER A 75 5.20 -2.41 -0.93
CA SER A 75 6.44 -2.98 -0.37
C SER A 75 7.64 -2.08 -0.67
N ARG A 76 7.64 -1.38 -1.81
CA ARG A 76 8.67 -0.40 -2.19
C ARG A 76 8.34 1.03 -1.74
N TYR A 77 7.07 1.43 -1.86
CA TYR A 77 6.61 2.82 -1.68
C TYR A 77 5.84 3.11 -0.39
N GLY A 78 5.49 2.08 0.38
CA GLY A 78 4.69 2.21 1.61
C GLY A 78 5.44 1.81 2.88
N VAL A 79 6.09 0.65 2.88
CA VAL A 79 6.89 0.18 4.02
C VAL A 79 7.97 1.22 4.33
N ALA A 80 8.11 1.56 5.61
CA ALA A 80 9.05 2.59 6.02
C ALA A 80 10.51 2.18 5.73
N PRO A 81 11.41 3.12 5.39
CA PRO A 81 12.83 2.83 5.14
C PRO A 81 13.58 2.22 6.32
N ASP A 82 13.13 2.48 7.55
CA ASP A 82 13.66 1.88 8.78
C ASP A 82 13.17 0.44 9.04
N HIS A 83 12.40 -0.14 8.09
CA HIS A 83 11.86 -1.50 8.09
C HIS A 83 12.39 -2.38 6.95
N PRO A 84 13.72 -2.46 6.72
CA PRO A 84 14.27 -3.21 5.60
C PRO A 84 13.87 -4.69 5.64
N GLU A 85 13.68 -5.29 6.82
CA GLU A 85 13.31 -6.70 6.98
C GLU A 85 11.92 -7.05 6.43
N VAL A 86 11.06 -6.04 6.26
CA VAL A 86 9.73 -6.17 5.64
C VAL A 86 9.82 -5.98 4.12
N LYS A 87 10.81 -5.21 3.63
CA LYS A 87 11.03 -4.95 2.20
C LYS A 87 11.82 -6.07 1.52
N ALA A 88 12.96 -6.50 2.08
CA ALA A 88 13.88 -7.42 1.43
C ALA A 88 14.82 -8.16 2.40
N THR A 89 15.29 -9.32 1.94
CA THR A 89 16.43 -10.08 2.46
C THR A 89 17.70 -9.25 2.37
N SER A 90 18.44 -9.16 3.48
CA SER A 90 19.83 -8.73 3.49
C SER A 90 20.67 -9.61 2.54
N CYS A 91 20.88 -9.18 1.29
CA CYS A 91 21.99 -9.68 0.48
C CYS A 91 23.26 -8.96 0.92
N SER A 92 23.74 -9.29 2.12
CA SER A 92 25.13 -9.09 2.49
C SER A 92 25.80 -10.46 2.43
N PRO A 93 26.84 -10.67 1.60
CA PRO A 93 27.59 -11.93 1.53
C PRO A 93 28.20 -12.38 2.88
N ALA A 94 28.16 -11.51 3.91
CA ALA A 94 28.73 -11.75 5.22
C ALA A 94 27.77 -12.34 6.27
N LEU A 95 26.48 -12.53 5.96
CA LEU A 95 25.52 -13.15 6.89
C LEU A 95 25.30 -14.62 6.56
N SER A 96 25.96 -15.48 7.35
CA SER A 96 25.84 -16.94 7.42
C SER A 96 24.51 -17.52 6.91
N ALA A 97 24.61 -18.58 6.12
CA ALA A 97 23.54 -19.40 5.55
C ALA A 97 22.48 -19.93 6.56
N HIS A 98 22.63 -19.66 7.86
CA HIS A 98 21.66 -19.98 8.90
C HIS A 98 20.60 -18.89 9.20
N LYS A 99 20.60 -17.75 8.50
CA LYS A 99 19.54 -16.72 8.61
C LYS A 99 18.69 -16.52 7.33
N LEU A 100 18.79 -17.41 6.36
CA LEU A 100 17.81 -17.53 5.27
C LEU A 100 16.56 -18.30 5.76
N VAL A 101 15.93 -17.83 6.84
CA VAL A 101 14.51 -18.15 7.02
C VAL A 101 13.81 -17.22 6.05
N ALA A 102 13.29 -17.76 4.95
CA ALA A 102 12.44 -17.01 4.03
C ALA A 102 11.39 -16.28 4.86
N ASN A 103 11.53 -14.97 5.03
CA ASN A 103 10.49 -14.18 5.64
C ASN A 103 9.32 -14.27 4.66
N GLU A 104 8.26 -15.01 4.99
CA GLU A 104 7.06 -15.19 4.14
C GLU A 104 6.36 -13.85 3.82
N GLN A 105 6.82 -12.74 4.42
CA GLN A 105 6.38 -11.38 4.13
C GLN A 105 7.15 -10.72 2.97
N ASN A 106 8.25 -11.32 2.50
CA ASN A 106 9.10 -10.76 1.44
C ASN A 106 8.53 -11.08 0.05
N CYS A 107 7.78 -10.13 -0.52
CA CYS A 107 7.24 -10.28 -1.86
C CYS A 107 8.29 -10.17 -2.98
N GLN A 108 9.48 -9.60 -2.71
CA GLN A 108 10.56 -9.51 -3.71
C GLN A 108 11.12 -10.90 -4.05
N HIS A 109 11.32 -11.78 -3.06
CA HIS A 109 11.76 -13.16 -3.33
C HIS A 109 10.75 -13.93 -4.20
N LYS A 110 9.45 -13.71 -3.99
CA LYS A 110 8.40 -14.31 -4.82
C LYS A 110 8.42 -13.76 -6.24
N PHE A 111 8.70 -12.47 -6.41
CA PHE A 111 8.93 -11.89 -7.72
C PHE A 111 10.11 -12.53 -8.43
N ASP A 112 11.27 -12.65 -7.76
CA ASP A 112 12.45 -13.29 -8.32
C ASP A 112 12.14 -14.72 -8.79
N GLU A 113 11.45 -15.53 -7.97
CA GLU A 113 10.98 -16.88 -8.36
C GLU A 113 10.11 -16.84 -9.62
N MET A 114 9.12 -15.94 -9.70
CA MET A 114 8.21 -15.84 -10.84
C MET A 114 8.89 -15.36 -12.12
N THR A 115 9.86 -14.45 -12.01
CA THR A 115 10.58 -13.91 -13.19
C THR A 115 11.41 -14.97 -13.91
N GLN A 116 11.69 -16.09 -13.27
CA GLN A 116 12.36 -17.24 -13.89
C GLN A 116 11.37 -18.20 -14.59
N ASP A 117 10.06 -18.04 -14.39
CA ASP A 117 9.04 -18.86 -15.04
C ASP A 117 8.71 -18.27 -16.43
N PRO A 118 8.93 -19.02 -17.53
CA PRO A 118 8.70 -18.50 -18.88
C PRO A 118 7.22 -18.20 -19.19
N ARG A 119 6.30 -18.62 -18.32
CA ARG A 119 4.86 -18.36 -18.42
C ARG A 119 4.46 -17.02 -17.81
N PHE A 120 5.38 -16.34 -17.12
CA PHE A 120 5.15 -15.05 -16.49
C PHE A 120 5.77 -13.91 -17.30
N THR A 121 5.07 -12.79 -17.40
CA THR A 121 5.60 -11.55 -17.98
C THR A 121 5.20 -10.37 -17.10
N PHE A 122 6.18 -9.51 -16.79
CA PHE A 122 5.95 -8.22 -16.15
C PHE A 122 5.83 -7.12 -17.21
N LEU A 123 4.87 -6.21 -17.05
CA LEU A 123 4.56 -5.11 -17.96
C LEU A 123 4.39 -3.83 -17.13
N GLY A 124 5.51 -3.23 -16.75
CA GLY A 124 5.57 -1.95 -16.04
C GLY A 124 5.39 -0.75 -16.95
N ASN A 125 5.06 0.38 -16.35
CA ASN A 125 4.71 1.64 -17.00
C ASN A 125 3.50 1.53 -17.95
N VAL A 126 2.52 0.69 -17.59
CA VAL A 126 1.22 0.53 -18.26
C VAL A 126 0.10 0.85 -17.28
N CYS A 127 -0.58 1.97 -17.52
CA CYS A 127 -1.67 2.44 -16.68
C CYS A 127 -3.01 1.90 -17.22
N ILE A 128 -3.58 0.93 -16.52
CA ILE A 128 -4.90 0.37 -16.82
C ILE A 128 -5.98 1.18 -16.09
N GLY A 129 -6.88 1.82 -16.85
CA GLY A 129 -7.95 2.69 -16.34
C GLY A 129 -8.65 3.44 -17.49
N ASP A 130 -9.77 4.11 -17.23
CA ASP A 130 -10.66 4.68 -18.27
C ASP A 130 -10.16 5.93 -19.00
N GLY A 131 -8.85 6.11 -19.05
CA GLY A 131 -8.22 7.24 -19.71
C GLY A 131 -7.88 8.40 -18.76
N ASN A 132 -7.06 9.28 -19.30
CA ASN A 132 -6.38 10.39 -18.64
C ASN A 132 -7.35 11.29 -17.83
N PRO A 133 -7.06 11.66 -16.57
CA PRO A 133 -7.88 12.59 -15.78
C PRO A 133 -8.18 13.94 -16.46
N ASP A 134 -7.42 14.30 -17.50
CA ASP A 134 -7.51 15.58 -18.22
C ASP A 134 -8.80 15.79 -19.05
N HIS A 135 -9.72 14.82 -19.10
CA HIS A 135 -10.98 14.97 -19.84
C HIS A 135 -12.27 14.88 -19.01
N SER A 136 -12.19 14.83 -17.67
CA SER A 136 -13.36 15.06 -16.82
C SER A 136 -13.30 16.46 -16.19
N SER A 137 -14.15 17.34 -16.71
CA SER A 137 -14.35 18.71 -16.28
C SER A 137 -14.61 18.85 -14.77
N SER A 138 -13.69 19.49 -14.06
CA SER A 138 -14.03 20.44 -13.01
C SER A 138 -12.96 21.52 -12.94
N SER A 139 -13.07 22.54 -13.80
CA SER A 139 -12.37 23.79 -13.57
C SER A 139 -12.75 24.33 -12.19
N PRO A 140 -11.80 24.78 -11.35
CA PRO A 140 -12.15 25.55 -10.16
C PRO A 140 -12.92 26.81 -10.59
N PRO A 141 -13.87 27.32 -9.79
CA PRO A 141 -14.50 28.60 -10.07
C PRO A 141 -13.41 29.67 -10.19
N ALA A 142 -13.41 30.41 -11.30
CA ALA A 142 -12.50 31.52 -11.49
C ALA A 142 -12.83 32.62 -10.45
N GLY A 143 -11.94 32.81 -9.46
CA GLY A 143 -12.04 33.96 -8.55
C GLY A 143 -11.50 33.72 -7.14
N SER A 144 -10.18 33.63 -6.97
CA SER A 144 -9.52 34.05 -5.72
C SER A 144 -8.02 34.33 -5.97
N SER A 145 -7.74 35.60 -6.27
CA SER A 145 -6.37 36.12 -6.31
C SER A 145 -5.92 36.49 -4.89
N ALA A 146 -5.14 35.61 -4.26
CA ALA A 146 -4.02 35.91 -3.34
C ALA A 146 -3.72 34.68 -2.44
N GLY A 147 -2.57 34.03 -2.65
CA GLY A 147 -1.88 33.24 -1.62
C GLY A 147 -2.34 31.79 -1.33
N THR A 148 -3.00 31.10 -2.26
CA THR A 148 -3.40 29.69 -2.10
C THR A 148 -2.24 28.73 -2.35
N VAL A 149 -1.88 27.91 -1.34
CA VAL A 149 -0.97 26.76 -1.49
C VAL A 149 -1.69 25.69 -2.34
N PRO A 150 -1.02 24.97 -3.26
CA PRO A 150 -1.71 24.13 -4.22
C PRO A 150 -2.35 22.92 -3.54
N HIS A 151 -3.62 22.66 -3.83
CA HIS A 151 -4.21 21.32 -3.71
C HIS A 151 -3.24 20.32 -4.34
N ILE A 152 -2.80 19.29 -3.60
CA ILE A 152 -1.87 18.29 -4.15
C ILE A 152 -2.58 17.60 -5.33
N PRO A 153 -2.16 17.81 -6.59
CA PRO A 153 -2.88 17.30 -7.74
C PRO A 153 -2.74 15.78 -7.80
N THR A 154 -3.76 15.10 -8.31
CA THR A 154 -3.69 13.67 -8.59
C THR A 154 -2.63 13.44 -9.66
N TYR A 155 -1.65 12.59 -9.37
CA TYR A 155 -0.62 12.24 -10.34
C TYR A 155 -1.21 11.43 -11.50
N THR A 156 -1.02 11.91 -12.72
CA THR A 156 -1.67 11.39 -13.94
C THR A 156 -0.85 10.33 -14.68
N TYR A 157 0.33 9.96 -14.16
CA TYR A 157 1.25 9.01 -14.80
C TYR A 157 1.50 9.34 -16.28
N PRO A 158 1.98 10.56 -16.61
CA PRO A 158 2.00 11.07 -17.98
C PRO A 158 2.88 10.24 -18.93
N SER A 159 3.91 9.59 -18.39
CA SER A 159 4.87 8.79 -19.15
C SER A 159 4.46 7.33 -19.35
N ALA A 160 3.32 6.91 -18.77
CA ALA A 160 2.81 5.55 -18.89
C ALA A 160 2.05 5.33 -20.20
N VAL A 161 2.01 4.08 -20.67
CA VAL A 161 1.08 3.65 -21.71
C VAL A 161 -0.31 3.51 -21.08
N HIS A 162 -1.25 4.36 -21.46
CA HIS A 162 -2.62 4.34 -20.92
C HIS A 162 -3.52 3.44 -21.75
N LEU A 163 -4.27 2.56 -21.08
CA LEU A 163 -5.21 1.64 -21.71
C LEU A 163 -6.49 1.52 -20.88
N PRO A 164 -7.68 1.66 -21.51
CA PRO A 164 -8.93 1.24 -20.92
C PRO A 164 -8.87 -0.23 -20.49
N LEU A 165 -9.53 -0.57 -19.38
CA LEU A 165 -9.59 -1.97 -18.92
C LEU A 165 -10.18 -2.89 -20.00
N ALA A 166 -11.18 -2.40 -20.74
CA ALA A 166 -11.82 -3.11 -21.85
C ALA A 166 -10.84 -3.53 -22.96
N SER A 167 -9.71 -2.83 -23.14
CA SER A 167 -8.70 -3.20 -24.15
C SER A 167 -8.03 -4.54 -23.85
N LEU A 168 -8.08 -5.02 -22.61
CA LEU A 168 -7.55 -6.34 -22.23
C LEU A 168 -8.50 -7.48 -22.61
N LYS A 169 -9.81 -7.21 -22.74
CA LYS A 169 -10.85 -8.23 -22.91
C LYS A 169 -10.57 -9.25 -24.03
N PRO A 170 -10.07 -8.88 -25.22
CA PRO A 170 -9.81 -9.87 -26.29
C PRO A 170 -8.69 -10.86 -25.94
N TYR A 171 -7.69 -10.43 -25.14
CA TYR A 171 -6.41 -11.12 -24.97
C TYR A 171 -6.31 -12.03 -23.74
N TYR A 172 -7.32 -11.99 -22.87
CA TYR A 172 -7.32 -12.71 -21.59
C TYR A 172 -8.65 -13.39 -21.33
N ASN A 173 -8.62 -14.52 -20.63
CA ASN A 173 -9.81 -15.22 -20.18
C ASN A 173 -9.89 -15.38 -18.65
N VAL A 174 -8.90 -14.82 -17.92
CA VAL A 174 -8.95 -14.60 -16.47
C VAL A 174 -8.41 -13.20 -16.16
N LEU A 175 -9.12 -12.44 -15.33
CA LEU A 175 -8.70 -11.11 -14.88
C LEU A 175 -8.59 -11.07 -13.36
N ILE A 176 -7.49 -10.52 -12.84
CA ILE A 176 -7.23 -10.38 -11.41
C ILE A 176 -6.95 -8.91 -11.10
N LEU A 177 -7.84 -8.28 -10.33
CA LEU A 177 -7.74 -6.90 -9.89
C LEU A 177 -7.01 -6.84 -8.53
N SER A 178 -5.77 -6.35 -8.53
CA SER A 178 -4.87 -6.31 -7.38
C SER A 178 -4.19 -4.95 -7.18
N TYR A 179 -4.80 -3.88 -7.68
CA TYR A 179 -4.23 -2.53 -7.76
C TYR A 179 -4.27 -1.72 -6.45
N GLY A 180 -4.70 -2.35 -5.35
CA GLY A 180 -4.62 -1.78 -4.01
C GLY A 180 -5.51 -0.56 -3.78
N ALA A 181 -5.06 0.36 -2.92
CA ALA A 181 -5.78 1.58 -2.56
C ALA A 181 -4.87 2.80 -2.63
N SER A 182 -4.94 3.53 -3.75
CA SER A 182 -4.04 4.65 -4.10
C SER A 182 -4.61 6.04 -3.86
N LEU A 183 -5.85 6.16 -3.36
CA LEU A 183 -6.44 7.44 -2.96
C LEU A 183 -6.35 7.62 -1.45
N SER A 184 -6.09 8.85 -1.00
CA SER A 184 -6.28 9.24 0.39
C SER A 184 -7.78 9.34 0.72
N ASN A 185 -8.10 9.31 2.01
CA ASN A 185 -9.44 9.60 2.51
C ASN A 185 -9.41 10.93 3.28
N PRO A 186 -9.41 12.10 2.61
CA PRO A 186 -9.32 13.39 3.30
C PRO A 186 -10.48 13.57 4.29
N LEU A 187 -10.25 14.30 5.38
CA LEU A 187 -11.26 14.51 6.43
C LEU A 187 -12.47 15.30 5.93
N GLY A 188 -12.30 16.13 4.89
CA GLY A 188 -13.38 16.95 4.34
C GLY A 188 -13.87 18.04 5.30
N ILE A 189 -12.99 18.53 6.18
CA ILE A 189 -13.28 19.60 7.14
C ILE A 189 -12.69 20.94 6.67
N PRO A 190 -13.18 22.07 7.19
CA PRO A 190 -12.62 23.39 6.86
C PRO A 190 -11.13 23.49 7.20
N GLY A 191 -10.35 24.10 6.29
CA GLY A 191 -8.90 24.33 6.43
C GLY A 191 -8.02 23.16 5.96
N THR A 192 -8.59 22.14 5.31
CA THR A 192 -7.83 21.02 4.69
C THR A 192 -6.96 21.46 3.50
N ASP A 193 -7.19 22.66 2.97
CA ASP A 193 -6.47 23.31 1.89
C ASP A 193 -5.31 24.21 2.37
N LEU A 194 -5.15 24.39 3.68
CA LEU A 194 -4.02 25.12 4.25
C LEU A 194 -2.70 24.38 3.98
N GLY A 195 -1.62 25.15 3.79
CA GLY A 195 -0.26 24.59 3.78
C GLY A 195 0.08 23.90 5.11
N ASN A 196 1.04 22.98 5.06
CA ASN A 196 1.40 22.08 6.16
C ASN A 196 0.27 21.13 6.60
N VAL A 197 -0.77 20.95 5.79
CA VAL A 197 -1.75 19.86 5.94
C VAL A 197 -1.47 18.84 4.83
N PHE A 198 -1.08 17.63 5.20
CA PHE A 198 -0.71 16.59 4.24
C PHE A 198 -1.45 15.28 4.50
N PRO A 199 -1.97 14.62 3.46
CA PRO A 199 -2.38 13.22 3.57
C PRO A 199 -1.18 12.34 3.92
N ALA A 200 -1.37 11.39 4.84
CA ALA A 200 -0.31 10.44 5.19
C ALA A 200 0.18 9.65 3.95
N LEU A 201 -0.71 9.38 2.99
CA LEU A 201 -0.35 8.80 1.70
C LEU A 201 0.78 9.56 1.01
N ALA A 202 0.62 10.88 0.89
CA ALA A 202 1.56 11.75 0.20
C ALA A 202 2.89 11.82 0.98
N PHE A 203 2.82 11.99 2.29
CA PHE A 203 4.01 12.06 3.16
C PHE A 203 4.83 10.76 3.12
N VAL A 204 4.17 9.60 3.20
CA VAL A 204 4.81 8.28 3.10
C VAL A 204 5.41 8.05 1.71
N SER A 205 4.66 8.40 0.68
CA SER A 205 5.11 8.28 -0.70
C SER A 205 6.32 9.17 -0.99
N TRP A 206 6.35 10.39 -0.44
CA TRP A 206 7.47 11.32 -0.55
C TRP A 206 8.75 10.73 0.04
N TYR A 207 8.72 10.27 1.31
CA TYR A 207 9.93 9.74 1.94
C TYR A 207 10.35 8.40 1.33
N ASN A 208 9.45 7.65 0.68
CA ASN A 208 9.81 6.42 -0.02
C ASN A 208 10.20 6.64 -1.49
N GLY A 209 10.20 7.88 -1.99
CA GLY A 209 10.62 8.21 -3.36
C GLY A 209 9.62 7.80 -4.45
N HIS A 210 8.32 7.79 -4.15
CA HIS A 210 7.30 7.56 -5.17
C HIS A 210 7.21 8.76 -6.13
N PRO A 211 7.21 8.58 -7.46
CA PRO A 211 7.25 9.69 -8.42
C PRO A 211 6.13 10.72 -8.26
N ALA A 212 4.91 10.26 -7.96
CA ALA A 212 3.75 11.14 -7.71
C ALA A 212 3.95 12.20 -6.62
N TYR A 213 4.85 11.97 -5.66
CA TYR A 213 5.04 12.83 -4.49
C TYR A 213 6.52 13.16 -4.26
N ALA A 214 7.38 12.97 -5.26
CA ALA A 214 8.81 13.26 -5.15
C ALA A 214 9.07 14.74 -4.82
N ASP A 215 8.29 15.64 -5.39
CA ASP A 215 8.46 17.08 -5.22
C ASP A 215 7.45 17.69 -4.23
N LEU A 216 6.94 16.87 -3.31
CA LEU A 216 6.06 17.34 -2.24
C LEU A 216 6.78 18.46 -1.44
N PRO A 217 6.20 19.68 -1.32
CA PRO A 217 6.89 20.86 -0.79
C PRO A 217 6.91 20.83 0.74
N ILE A 218 7.65 19.88 1.31
CA ILE A 218 7.80 19.73 2.76
C ILE A 218 9.00 20.54 3.24
N ASP A 219 8.73 21.48 4.12
CA ASP A 219 9.74 22.17 4.93
C ASP A 219 9.53 21.85 6.40
N LEU A 220 10.56 21.31 7.06
CA LEU A 220 10.54 20.93 8.47
C LEU A 220 11.34 21.89 9.36
N SER A 221 11.97 22.93 8.80
CA SER A 221 12.91 23.78 9.56
C SER A 221 12.25 24.62 10.64
N ASN A 222 10.96 24.91 10.50
CA ASN A 222 10.18 25.73 11.43
C ASN A 222 8.99 24.97 12.03
N ILE A 223 8.97 23.65 11.89
CA ILE A 223 7.89 22.80 12.40
C ILE A 223 8.35 22.21 13.72
N LYS A 224 7.71 22.58 14.83
CA LYS A 224 8.01 22.02 16.16
C LYS A 224 7.03 20.92 16.54
N SER A 225 5.75 21.18 16.29
CA SER A 225 4.64 20.31 16.69
C SER A 225 3.85 19.78 15.49
N VAL A 226 3.60 18.47 15.48
CA VAL A 226 2.85 17.79 14.42
C VAL A 226 1.68 16.98 14.99
N ASP A 227 0.48 17.25 14.50
CA ASP A 227 -0.72 16.46 14.80
C ASP A 227 -0.98 15.41 13.71
N VAL A 228 -0.87 14.13 14.05
CA VAL A 228 -1.19 13.02 13.16
C VAL A 228 -2.60 12.52 13.47
N VAL A 229 -3.53 12.72 12.56
CA VAL A 229 -4.94 12.32 12.72
C VAL A 229 -5.12 10.86 12.32
N GLY A 230 -5.34 9.98 13.30
CA GLY A 230 -5.50 8.55 13.11
C GLY A 230 -4.50 7.74 13.93
N GLN A 231 -4.92 6.55 14.39
CA GLN A 231 -4.13 5.67 15.27
C GLN A 231 -3.92 4.29 14.63
N GLY A 232 -3.34 4.28 13.43
CA GLY A 232 -2.90 3.07 12.71
C GLY A 232 -1.37 2.96 12.65
N ASN A 233 -0.85 1.89 12.04
CA ASN A 233 0.60 1.71 11.87
C ASN A 233 1.24 2.89 11.12
N VAL A 234 0.60 3.38 10.05
CA VAL A 234 1.08 4.52 9.25
C VAL A 234 1.29 5.77 10.11
N ALA A 235 0.42 6.02 11.09
CA ALA A 235 0.57 7.16 11.98
C ALA A 235 1.83 7.03 12.86
N LEU A 236 2.17 5.80 13.26
CA LEU A 236 3.42 5.52 13.96
C LEU A 236 4.63 5.64 13.03
N ASP A 237 4.54 5.18 11.79
CA ASP A 237 5.62 5.33 10.79
C ASP A 237 5.95 6.81 10.55
N VAL A 238 4.92 7.65 10.40
CA VAL A 238 5.06 9.11 10.28
C VAL A 238 5.73 9.67 11.54
N GLY A 239 5.24 9.31 12.74
CA GLY A 239 5.84 9.77 13.99
C GLY A 239 7.31 9.35 14.14
N ARG A 240 7.66 8.11 13.75
CA ARG A 240 9.04 7.62 13.77
C ARG A 240 9.92 8.40 12.79
N MET A 241 9.48 8.63 11.54
CA MET A 241 10.27 9.43 10.58
C MET A 241 10.57 10.83 11.10
N LEU A 242 9.58 11.47 11.72
CA LEU A 242 9.74 12.81 12.26
C LEU A 242 10.67 12.83 13.47
N LEU A 243 10.61 11.85 14.38
CA LEU A 243 11.32 11.89 15.66
C LEU A 243 12.65 11.13 15.70
N GLN A 244 12.89 10.18 14.79
CA GLN A 244 14.10 9.36 14.79
C GLN A 244 15.35 10.16 14.36
N PRO A 245 16.54 9.90 14.94
CA PRO A 245 17.77 10.51 14.44
C PRO A 245 18.03 10.20 12.97
N VAL A 246 18.41 11.22 12.20
CA VAL A 246 18.64 11.11 10.74
C VAL A 246 19.76 10.12 10.40
N SER A 247 20.76 9.98 11.28
CA SER A 247 21.86 9.02 11.13
C SER A 247 21.41 7.56 11.04
N VAL A 248 20.24 7.21 11.57
CA VAL A 248 19.66 5.87 11.41
C VAL A 248 19.10 5.68 10.00
N LEU A 249 18.57 6.76 9.40
CA LEU A 249 17.94 6.76 8.08
C LEU A 249 18.96 6.82 6.95
N GLU A 250 20.13 7.44 7.18
CA GLU A 250 21.20 7.59 6.19
C GLU A 250 21.65 6.28 5.53
N LYS A 251 21.45 5.16 6.21
CA LYS A 251 21.81 3.82 5.73
C LYS A 251 20.72 3.12 4.91
N SER A 252 19.48 3.60 4.99
CA SER A 252 18.30 2.99 4.37
C SER A 252 18.15 3.37 2.88
N ASP A 253 17.05 2.93 2.26
CA ASP A 253 16.68 3.23 0.86
C ASP A 253 15.92 4.56 0.68
N ILE A 254 15.94 5.42 1.71
CA ILE A 254 15.35 6.76 1.68
C ILE A 254 16.12 7.68 0.72
N PRO A 255 15.43 8.48 -0.14
CA PRO A 255 16.12 9.37 -1.07
C PRO A 255 16.96 10.44 -0.37
N GLN A 256 18.10 10.83 -0.97
CA GLN A 256 18.99 11.84 -0.37
C GLN A 256 18.30 13.19 -0.14
N SER A 257 17.46 13.65 -1.06
CA SER A 257 16.72 14.90 -0.89
C SER A 257 15.80 14.89 0.34
N VAL A 258 15.28 13.71 0.72
CA VAL A 258 14.44 13.54 1.90
C VAL A 258 15.30 13.57 3.17
N ILE A 259 16.48 12.95 3.15
CA ILE A 259 17.47 13.07 4.23
C ILE A 259 17.83 14.54 4.44
N ASP A 260 18.08 15.30 3.37
CA ASP A 260 18.45 16.72 3.46
C ASP A 260 17.33 17.56 4.10
N THR A 261 16.06 17.24 3.85
CA THR A 261 14.91 17.87 4.52
C THR A 261 14.81 17.43 5.98
N LEU A 262 14.92 16.14 6.28
CA LEU A 262 14.86 15.60 7.63
C LEU A 262 16.02 16.07 8.52
N ALA A 263 17.20 16.32 7.95
CA ALA A 263 18.37 16.86 8.65
C ALA A 263 18.15 18.26 9.20
N LYS A 264 17.21 19.02 8.60
CA LYS A 264 16.86 20.39 9.01
C LYS A 264 15.68 20.45 9.98
N LYS A 265 15.09 19.32 10.35
CA LYS A 265 13.84 19.29 11.11
C LYS A 265 14.01 19.94 12.50
N ALA A 266 13.02 20.74 12.88
CA ALA A 266 12.87 21.28 14.24
C ALA A 266 11.85 20.49 15.08
N VAL A 267 11.30 19.39 14.53
CA VAL A 267 10.19 18.66 15.12
C VAL A 267 10.62 17.99 16.41
N ASP A 268 9.94 18.35 17.50
CA ASP A 268 10.18 17.83 18.84
C ASP A 268 8.93 17.28 19.52
N ASP A 269 7.72 17.52 18.99
CA ASP A 269 6.45 17.02 19.52
C ASP A 269 5.56 16.42 18.42
N VAL A 270 5.23 15.13 18.53
CA VAL A 270 4.26 14.46 17.65
C VAL A 270 3.09 13.92 18.45
N ARG A 271 1.88 14.38 18.17
CA ARG A 271 0.65 13.90 18.82
C ARG A 271 -0.14 13.04 17.84
N ILE A 272 -0.47 11.83 18.28
CA ILE A 272 -1.20 10.86 17.47
C ILE A 272 -2.63 10.77 17.99
N VAL A 273 -3.54 11.42 17.26
CA VAL A 273 -4.88 11.74 17.75
C VAL A 273 -5.91 10.78 17.16
N GLY A 274 -6.70 10.15 18.03
CA GLY A 274 -7.73 9.19 17.65
C GLY A 274 -9.12 9.59 18.11
N ARG A 275 -10.11 9.41 17.24
CA ARG A 275 -11.53 9.65 17.57
C ARG A 275 -12.14 8.69 18.60
N ARG A 276 -11.51 7.54 18.84
CA ARG A 276 -11.96 6.50 19.79
C ARG A 276 -10.97 6.37 20.95
N GLY A 277 -11.22 5.42 21.86
CA GLY A 277 -10.38 5.17 23.03
C GLY A 277 -9.21 4.23 22.76
N PRO A 278 -8.34 4.01 23.78
CA PRO A 278 -7.13 3.19 23.67
C PRO A 278 -7.41 1.73 23.26
N ALA A 279 -8.55 1.17 23.66
CA ALA A 279 -8.95 -0.19 23.31
C ALA A 279 -9.30 -0.37 21.81
N GLN A 280 -9.46 0.71 21.04
CA GLN A 280 -9.86 0.70 19.62
C GLN A 280 -8.74 1.12 18.65
N VAL A 281 -7.50 1.23 19.13
CA VAL A 281 -6.33 1.51 18.28
C VAL A 281 -6.17 0.46 17.19
N ALA A 282 -5.70 0.87 16.02
CA ALA A 282 -5.50 -0.01 14.87
C ALA A 282 -4.02 -0.35 14.62
N PHE A 283 -3.08 0.35 15.27
CA PHE A 283 -1.68 0.00 15.20
C PHE A 283 -1.40 -1.34 15.90
N THR A 284 -0.28 -1.98 15.58
CA THR A 284 0.14 -3.25 16.19
C THR A 284 1.12 -3.04 17.34
N THR A 285 1.36 -4.11 18.13
CA THR A 285 2.34 -4.10 19.22
C THR A 285 3.79 -3.95 18.73
N LYS A 286 4.10 -4.38 17.49
CA LYS A 286 5.45 -4.24 16.92
C LYS A 286 5.76 -2.76 16.71
N GLU A 287 4.91 -2.07 15.96
CA GLU A 287 5.10 -0.65 15.62
C GLU A 287 5.16 0.24 16.86
N LEU A 288 4.28 0.02 17.83
CA LEU A 288 4.33 0.78 19.09
C LEU A 288 5.64 0.53 19.84
N ARG A 289 6.15 -0.70 19.83
CA ARG A 289 7.41 -1.03 20.52
C ARG A 289 8.59 -0.30 19.89
N GLU A 290 8.61 -0.15 18.58
CA GLU A 290 9.67 0.57 17.89
C GLU A 290 9.62 2.07 18.17
N MET A 291 8.42 2.66 18.19
CA MET A 291 8.22 4.04 18.66
C MET A 291 8.78 4.24 20.08
N THR A 292 8.48 3.34 21.01
CA THR A 292 8.97 3.42 22.40
C THR A 292 10.47 3.17 22.57
N LYS A 293 11.14 2.65 21.52
CA LYS A 293 12.58 2.35 21.53
C LYS A 293 13.42 3.43 20.87
N LEU A 294 12.79 4.47 20.32
CA LEU A 294 13.51 5.60 19.74
C LEU A 294 14.48 6.20 20.77
N PRO A 295 15.73 6.53 20.39
CA PRO A 295 16.73 7.03 21.33
C PRO A 295 16.26 8.30 22.05
N GLY A 296 16.22 8.24 23.38
CA GLY A 296 15.87 9.39 24.23
C GLY A 296 14.40 9.83 24.15
N ILE A 297 13.51 9.05 23.55
CA ILE A 297 12.11 9.45 23.35
C ILE A 297 11.37 9.73 24.66
N ASN A 298 10.56 10.79 24.67
CA ASN A 298 9.66 11.13 25.75
C ASN A 298 8.22 10.69 25.42
N TYR A 299 7.55 10.04 26.37
CA TYR A 299 6.16 9.63 26.26
C TYR A 299 5.48 9.73 27.62
N PRO A 300 4.41 10.52 27.79
CA PRO A 300 3.77 10.72 29.09
C PRO A 300 2.97 9.50 29.60
N GLY A 301 2.76 8.47 28.78
CA GLY A 301 1.86 7.37 29.11
C GLY A 301 0.38 7.71 28.89
N LEU A 302 -0.50 6.77 29.22
CA LEU A 302 -1.94 6.98 29.18
C LEU A 302 -2.47 7.68 30.45
N PRO A 303 -3.48 8.57 30.34
CA PRO A 303 -4.22 9.08 31.50
C PRO A 303 -4.90 7.96 32.32
N PRO A 304 -4.91 8.01 33.67
CA PRO A 304 -5.42 6.93 34.52
C PRO A 304 -6.88 6.52 34.27
N ASP A 305 -7.74 7.48 33.95
CA ASP A 305 -9.16 7.28 33.60
C ASP A 305 -9.31 6.48 32.30
N LEU A 306 -8.53 6.84 31.27
CA LEU A 306 -8.49 6.10 30.00
C LEU A 306 -7.88 4.70 30.15
N GLN A 307 -6.90 4.53 31.03
CA GLN A 307 -6.35 3.21 31.35
C GLN A 307 -7.40 2.29 31.96
N ALA A 308 -8.16 2.77 32.96
CA ALA A 308 -9.20 1.99 33.62
C ALA A 308 -10.29 1.55 32.63
N ALA A 309 -10.79 2.48 31.80
CA ALA A 309 -11.78 2.19 30.78
C ALA A 309 -11.27 1.18 29.74
N ALA A 310 -10.01 1.31 29.30
CA ALA A 310 -9.41 0.42 28.32
C ALA A 310 -9.16 -1.00 28.87
N LYS A 311 -8.77 -1.13 30.15
CA LYS A 311 -8.60 -2.44 30.81
C LYS A 311 -9.91 -3.22 30.86
N GLU A 312 -11.01 -2.56 31.20
CA GLU A 312 -12.31 -3.23 31.21
C GLU A 312 -12.75 -3.61 29.78
N ALA A 313 -12.57 -2.71 28.81
CA ALA A 313 -12.95 -2.96 27.41
C ALA A 313 -12.12 -4.06 26.71
N THR A 314 -10.95 -4.41 27.24
CA THR A 314 -10.04 -5.43 26.65
C THR A 314 -9.95 -6.70 27.49
N LYS A 315 -10.78 -6.82 28.53
CA LYS A 315 -10.82 -7.97 29.42
C LYS A 315 -11.06 -9.26 28.62
N GLY A 316 -10.14 -10.21 28.77
CA GLY A 316 -10.19 -11.49 28.05
C GLY A 316 -9.45 -11.51 26.71
N ASP A 317 -9.05 -10.36 26.15
CA ASP A 317 -8.21 -10.27 24.95
C ASP A 317 -6.74 -10.05 25.34
N ARG A 318 -5.99 -11.16 25.47
CA ARG A 318 -4.57 -11.13 25.86
C ARG A 318 -3.70 -10.25 24.95
N MET A 319 -4.00 -10.19 23.65
CA MET A 319 -3.22 -9.41 22.70
C MET A 319 -3.43 -7.92 22.95
N ARG A 320 -4.69 -7.49 23.11
CA ARG A 320 -5.02 -6.09 23.43
C ARG A 320 -4.53 -5.69 24.81
N THR A 321 -4.65 -6.56 25.82
CA THR A 321 -4.10 -6.28 27.15
C THR A 321 -2.59 -6.04 27.11
N ARG A 322 -1.83 -6.84 26.33
CA ARG A 322 -0.38 -6.64 26.16
C ARG A 322 -0.05 -5.32 25.47
N GLN A 323 -0.85 -4.93 24.47
CA GLN A 323 -0.69 -3.65 23.77
C GLN A 323 -0.95 -2.46 24.71
N LEU A 324 -2.03 -2.50 25.48
CA LEU A 324 -2.33 -1.47 26.49
C LEU A 324 -1.20 -1.34 27.52
N GLY A 325 -0.64 -2.46 27.98
CA GLY A 325 0.49 -2.43 28.92
C GLY A 325 1.76 -1.77 28.40
N LEU A 326 1.91 -1.56 27.07
CA LEU A 326 2.98 -0.71 26.51
C LEU A 326 2.60 0.77 26.53
N MET A 327 1.33 1.10 26.28
CA MET A 327 0.82 2.47 26.27
C MET A 327 0.74 3.05 27.69
N GLU A 328 0.59 2.22 28.72
CA GLU A 328 0.55 2.67 30.11
C GLU A 328 1.89 3.18 30.64
N LYS A 329 3.01 2.79 30.02
CA LYS A 329 4.35 3.03 30.55
C LYS A 329 4.89 4.38 30.09
N PRO A 330 5.07 5.36 30.99
CA PRO A 330 5.74 6.60 30.63
C PRO A 330 7.22 6.35 30.32
N LEU A 331 7.77 7.19 29.45
CA LEU A 331 9.19 7.23 29.08
C LEU A 331 9.69 8.66 29.27
N SER A 332 10.84 8.80 29.91
CA SER A 332 11.49 10.10 30.10
C SER A 332 12.88 10.05 29.48
N GLY A 333 13.13 10.95 28.55
CA GLY A 333 14.40 11.08 27.87
C GLY A 333 14.56 12.48 27.28
N PRO A 334 15.79 12.83 26.84
CA PRO A 334 16.12 14.17 26.34
C PRO A 334 15.77 14.40 24.86
N GLY A 335 15.26 13.38 24.16
CA GLY A 335 14.86 13.45 22.76
C GLY A 335 13.46 14.02 22.59
N GLY A 336 12.93 13.90 21.37
CA GLY A 336 11.58 14.36 21.06
C GLY A 336 10.49 13.62 21.82
N ARG A 337 9.30 14.20 21.84
CA ARG A 337 8.11 13.70 22.51
C ARG A 337 7.14 13.13 21.49
N PHE A 338 6.55 11.98 21.83
CA PHE A 338 5.28 11.60 21.23
C PHE A 338 4.21 11.44 22.30
N ALA A 339 2.95 11.61 21.92
CA ALA A 339 1.81 11.38 22.79
C ALA A 339 0.62 10.80 22.01
N PHE A 340 -0.24 10.06 22.71
CA PHE A 340 -1.53 9.66 22.18
C PHE A 340 -2.63 10.51 22.78
N GLU A 341 -3.52 10.98 21.93
CA GLU A 341 -4.77 11.59 22.36
C GLU A 341 -5.96 10.79 21.85
N PHE A 342 -6.97 10.66 22.69
CA PHE A 342 -8.11 9.80 22.45
C PHE A 342 -9.40 10.59 22.55
N LEU A 343 -10.45 10.04 21.96
CA LEU A 343 -11.77 10.64 21.99
C LEU A 343 -11.76 12.08 21.46
N ARG A 344 -11.00 12.31 20.38
CA ARG A 344 -10.90 13.60 19.71
C ARG A 344 -11.10 13.47 18.21
N SER A 345 -11.97 14.29 17.64
CA SER A 345 -12.16 14.44 16.20
C SER A 345 -11.81 15.87 15.80
N PRO A 346 -11.04 16.09 14.73
CA PRO A 346 -10.80 17.46 14.26
C PRO A 346 -12.10 18.03 13.67
N ILE A 347 -12.45 19.25 14.07
CA ILE A 347 -13.62 20.00 13.58
C ILE A 347 -13.18 20.90 12.42
N ARG A 348 -12.04 21.58 12.57
CA ARG A 348 -11.43 22.44 11.54
C ARG A 348 -9.95 22.65 11.79
N PHE A 349 -9.22 22.98 10.73
CA PHE A 349 -7.86 23.51 10.79
C PHE A 349 -7.92 25.03 10.66
N ASN A 350 -7.23 25.72 11.55
CA ASN A 350 -7.21 27.18 11.61
C ASN A 350 -5.89 27.69 11.06
N PRO A 351 -5.92 28.81 10.30
CA PRO A 351 -4.71 29.42 9.77
C PRO A 351 -3.80 29.92 10.90
N SER A 352 -2.49 29.90 10.66
CA SER A 352 -1.51 30.48 11.57
C SER A 352 -1.65 32.00 11.66
N SER A 353 -1.42 32.55 12.84
CA SER A 353 -1.38 33.99 13.08
C SER A 353 -0.19 34.67 12.40
N SER A 354 0.91 33.94 12.19
CA SER A 354 2.12 34.46 11.52
C SER A 354 2.09 34.30 9.99
N ASN A 355 1.37 33.30 9.49
CA ASN A 355 1.17 33.07 8.07
C ASN A 355 -0.21 32.43 7.82
N SER A 356 -1.14 33.21 7.29
CA SER A 356 -2.51 32.75 7.08
C SER A 356 -2.66 31.63 6.04
N GLY A 357 -1.61 31.36 5.25
CA GLY A 357 -1.61 30.31 4.22
C GLY A 357 -1.26 28.92 4.76
N VAL A 358 -0.89 28.78 6.04
CA VAL A 358 -0.54 27.48 6.65
C VAL A 358 -1.36 27.24 7.91
N VAL A 359 -1.48 25.98 8.35
CA VAL A 359 -2.11 25.65 9.63
C VAL A 359 -1.31 26.22 10.81
N GLY A 360 -2.01 26.71 11.82
CA GLY A 360 -1.41 27.11 13.11
C GLY A 360 -2.11 26.51 14.33
N SER A 361 -3.34 26.01 14.19
CA SER A 361 -4.03 25.27 15.24
C SER A 361 -5.12 24.35 14.68
N VAL A 362 -5.56 23.40 15.50
CA VAL A 362 -6.70 22.52 15.22
C VAL A 362 -7.77 22.74 16.29
N GLU A 363 -9.01 22.88 15.86
CA GLU A 363 -10.16 22.77 16.76
C GLU A 363 -10.55 21.30 16.92
N TRP A 364 -10.42 20.77 18.12
CA TRP A 364 -10.70 19.37 18.46
C TRP A 364 -12.05 19.25 19.16
N GLY A 365 -12.95 18.46 18.59
CA GLY A 365 -14.19 18.05 19.24
C GLY A 365 -13.97 16.86 20.17
N GLU A 366 -14.48 16.94 21.40
CA GLU A 366 -14.46 15.83 22.35
C GLU A 366 -15.55 14.82 22.02
N ASN A 367 -15.18 13.55 22.01
CA ASN A 367 -16.06 12.43 21.75
C ASN A 367 -16.36 11.61 23.02
N GLU A 368 -17.46 10.88 22.97
CA GLU A 368 -17.75 9.76 23.86
C GLU A 368 -17.87 8.46 23.03
N LEU A 369 -17.62 7.33 23.68
CA LEU A 369 -17.81 6.02 23.07
C LEU A 369 -19.27 5.58 23.21
N VAL A 370 -19.88 5.22 22.08
CA VAL A 370 -21.25 4.68 22.03
C VAL A 370 -21.24 3.31 21.34
N ASP A 371 -22.38 2.61 21.39
CA ASP A 371 -22.57 1.33 20.71
C ASP A 371 -21.54 0.26 21.14
N GLY A 372 -21.33 0.14 22.46
CA GLY A 372 -20.33 -0.79 23.03
C GLY A 372 -18.89 -0.44 22.67
N GLY A 373 -18.58 0.84 22.42
CA GLY A 373 -17.25 1.30 22.04
C GLY A 373 -16.93 1.16 20.54
N ARG A 374 -17.90 0.77 19.71
CA ARG A 374 -17.72 0.64 18.26
C ARG A 374 -17.68 1.98 17.55
N LYS A 375 -18.44 2.97 18.06
CA LYS A 375 -18.60 4.29 17.45
C LYS A 375 -18.17 5.39 18.43
N ALA A 376 -17.68 6.49 17.86
CA ALA A 376 -17.44 7.74 18.57
C ALA A 376 -18.58 8.71 18.25
N LYS A 377 -19.06 9.43 19.24
CA LYS A 377 -20.09 10.47 19.10
C LYS A 377 -19.59 11.77 19.72
N SER A 378 -19.78 12.90 19.05
CA SER A 378 -19.41 14.21 19.59
C SER A 378 -20.22 14.54 20.84
N THR A 379 -19.54 15.10 21.85
CA THR A 379 -20.15 15.62 23.09
C THR A 379 -20.61 17.07 22.95
N GLY A 380 -20.28 17.73 21.83
CA GLY A 380 -20.53 19.16 21.61
C GLY A 380 -19.49 20.10 22.24
N ARG A 381 -18.58 19.59 23.07
CA ARG A 381 -17.44 20.35 23.60
C ARG A 381 -16.29 20.35 22.58
N SER A 382 -15.61 21.49 22.45
CA SER A 382 -14.39 21.61 21.65
C SER A 382 -13.29 22.38 22.38
N GLU A 383 -12.05 22.13 21.99
CA GLU A 383 -10.86 22.84 22.42
C GLU A 383 -9.99 23.16 21.21
N THR A 384 -9.37 24.34 21.16
CA THR A 384 -8.39 24.67 20.11
C THR A 384 -6.99 24.48 20.65
N ARG A 385 -6.12 23.86 19.86
CA ARG A 385 -4.72 23.65 20.21
C ARG A 385 -3.80 23.95 19.05
N ASP A 386 -2.69 24.60 19.37
CA ASP A 386 -1.67 24.98 18.39
C ASP A 386 -0.96 23.76 17.78
N THR A 387 -0.69 23.84 16.48
CA THR A 387 0.12 22.88 15.73
C THR A 387 0.73 23.54 14.50
N ASP A 388 1.94 23.12 14.11
CA ASP A 388 2.63 23.68 12.95
C ASP A 388 2.37 22.87 11.66
N MET A 389 1.93 21.62 11.81
CA MET A 389 1.66 20.70 10.72
C MET A 389 0.63 19.64 11.12
N VAL A 390 -0.23 19.26 10.18
CA VAL A 390 -1.20 18.18 10.34
C VAL A 390 -0.95 17.09 9.30
N ILE A 391 -0.91 15.84 9.74
CA ILE A 391 -0.86 14.67 8.86
C ILE A 391 -2.15 13.85 8.97
N GLU A 392 -2.91 13.77 7.88
CA GLU A 392 -4.17 13.01 7.84
C GLU A 392 -3.92 11.52 7.57
N SER A 393 -3.90 10.70 8.63
CA SER A 393 -3.68 9.25 8.59
C SER A 393 -4.98 8.46 8.85
N VAL A 394 -6.06 8.83 8.17
CA VAL A 394 -7.41 8.26 8.38
C VAL A 394 -7.82 7.19 7.35
N GLY A 395 -6.83 6.60 6.67
CA GLY A 395 -6.99 5.48 5.74
C GLY A 395 -6.97 5.88 4.27
N TYR A 396 -7.15 4.86 3.42
CA TYR A 396 -7.02 4.95 1.97
C TYR A 396 -8.31 4.48 1.27
N LYS A 397 -8.40 4.69 -0.03
CA LYS A 397 -9.48 4.19 -0.90
C LYS A 397 -8.92 3.71 -2.23
N SER A 398 -9.59 2.73 -2.84
CA SER A 398 -9.25 2.25 -4.17
C SER A 398 -9.79 3.20 -5.23
N GLU A 399 -9.02 3.42 -6.30
CA GLU A 399 -9.49 4.14 -7.48
C GLU A 399 -10.60 3.36 -8.20
N PRO A 400 -11.57 4.07 -8.80
CA PRO A 400 -12.52 3.44 -9.69
C PRO A 400 -11.86 2.98 -10.99
N ILE A 401 -12.22 1.78 -11.45
CA ILE A 401 -11.89 1.26 -12.78
C ILE A 401 -13.20 0.75 -13.41
N SER A 402 -13.66 1.43 -14.46
CA SER A 402 -14.87 1.30 -15.29
C SER A 402 -15.89 0.28 -14.84
N ASP A 403 -15.65 -0.97 -15.23
CA ASP A 403 -16.66 -2.01 -15.26
C ASP A 403 -16.84 -2.62 -13.87
N PHE A 404 -15.92 -2.31 -12.95
CA PHE A 404 -15.83 -2.84 -11.61
C PHE A 404 -15.62 -1.69 -10.62
N LEU A 405 -16.57 -0.76 -10.61
CA LEU A 405 -16.53 0.38 -9.69
C LEU A 405 -16.43 -0.10 -8.24
N PRO A 406 -15.48 0.46 -7.46
CA PRO A 406 -15.50 0.34 -6.02
C PRO A 406 -16.85 0.84 -5.51
N HIS A 407 -17.47 0.06 -4.63
CA HIS A 407 -18.63 0.50 -3.88
C HIS A 407 -18.29 1.77 -3.08
N ALA A 408 -19.28 2.48 -2.54
CA ALA A 408 -19.10 3.66 -1.68
C ALA A 408 -18.10 3.45 -0.51
N THR A 409 -17.77 2.19 -0.20
CA THR A 409 -16.78 1.76 0.79
C THR A 409 -15.33 1.74 0.28
N GLY A 410 -15.06 2.11 -0.97
CA GLY A 410 -13.72 2.18 -1.57
C GLY A 410 -13.10 0.82 -1.92
N LYS A 411 -13.93 -0.20 -2.16
CA LYS A 411 -13.53 -1.59 -2.48
C LYS A 411 -14.40 -2.17 -3.59
N ILE A 412 -13.88 -3.09 -4.38
CA ILE A 412 -14.68 -3.87 -5.33
C ILE A 412 -15.58 -4.84 -4.58
N VAL A 413 -16.88 -4.86 -4.94
CA VAL A 413 -17.83 -5.83 -4.39
C VAL A 413 -17.45 -7.22 -4.88
N ASN A 414 -17.27 -8.15 -3.94
CA ASN A 414 -16.81 -9.49 -4.26
C ASN A 414 -17.33 -10.53 -3.26
N ASP A 415 -17.29 -11.79 -3.68
CA ASP A 415 -17.63 -12.97 -2.89
C ASP A 415 -16.41 -13.91 -2.86
N ALA A 416 -15.70 -13.93 -1.73
CA ALA A 416 -14.42 -14.62 -1.57
C ALA A 416 -13.43 -14.32 -2.73
N GLY A 417 -13.35 -13.06 -3.15
CA GLY A 417 -12.49 -12.60 -4.25
C GLY A 417 -13.07 -12.77 -5.65
N ARG A 418 -14.24 -13.38 -5.85
CA ARG A 418 -14.96 -13.37 -7.14
C ARG A 418 -15.71 -12.06 -7.29
N VAL A 419 -15.47 -11.30 -8.35
CA VAL A 419 -16.11 -9.99 -8.55
C VAL A 419 -17.62 -10.14 -8.74
N ARG A 420 -18.38 -9.21 -8.17
CA ARG A 420 -19.84 -9.18 -8.21
C ARG A 420 -20.33 -7.81 -8.66
N THR A 421 -21.25 -7.79 -9.61
CA THR A 421 -22.01 -6.60 -10.03
C THR A 421 -23.47 -6.75 -9.61
N GLU A 422 -24.32 -5.79 -9.95
CA GLU A 422 -25.77 -5.90 -9.75
C GLU A 422 -26.37 -7.10 -10.50
N SER A 423 -25.77 -7.50 -11.63
CA SER A 423 -26.18 -8.69 -12.40
C SER A 423 -25.77 -10.03 -11.77
N GLY A 424 -24.96 -10.00 -10.70
CA GLY A 424 -24.45 -11.21 -10.05
C GLY A 424 -22.94 -11.36 -10.13
N LEU A 425 -22.45 -12.59 -9.97
CA LEU A 425 -21.02 -12.88 -10.08
C LEU A 425 -20.57 -12.72 -11.53
N VAL A 426 -19.42 -12.07 -11.73
CA VAL A 426 -18.78 -11.91 -13.03
C VAL A 426 -17.82 -13.07 -13.25
N PRO A 427 -18.10 -14.00 -14.18
CA PRO A 427 -17.27 -15.18 -14.33
C PRO A 427 -15.83 -14.82 -14.71
N ARG A 428 -14.88 -15.50 -14.05
CA ARG A 428 -13.43 -15.39 -14.29
C ARG A 428 -12.81 -14.00 -14.02
N VAL A 429 -13.52 -13.12 -13.34
CA VAL A 429 -12.98 -11.84 -12.85
C VAL A 429 -12.86 -11.90 -11.33
N TYR A 430 -11.65 -11.63 -10.85
CA TYR A 430 -11.28 -11.78 -9.45
C TYR A 430 -10.69 -10.49 -8.89
N THR A 431 -10.71 -10.34 -7.58
CA THR A 431 -10.06 -9.24 -6.87
C THR A 431 -9.38 -9.77 -5.61
N THR A 432 -8.23 -9.19 -5.26
CA THR A 432 -7.44 -9.56 -4.07
C THR A 432 -6.76 -8.34 -3.45
N GLY A 433 -6.39 -8.45 -2.17
CA GLY A 433 -5.66 -7.42 -1.45
C GLY A 433 -6.56 -6.27 -1.01
N TRP A 434 -6.00 -5.05 -1.00
CA TRP A 434 -6.70 -3.87 -0.47
C TRP A 434 -7.88 -3.43 -1.33
N VAL A 435 -7.84 -3.65 -2.64
CA VAL A 435 -8.99 -3.39 -3.52
C VAL A 435 -10.18 -4.32 -3.20
N ALA A 436 -9.92 -5.54 -2.72
CA ALA A 436 -10.95 -6.50 -2.34
C ALA A 436 -11.46 -6.30 -0.90
N ARG A 437 -10.54 -6.08 0.05
CA ARG A 437 -10.86 -6.11 1.50
C ARG A 437 -10.84 -4.76 2.18
N GLY A 438 -10.34 -3.73 1.52
CA GLY A 438 -10.03 -2.42 2.07
C GLY A 438 -8.60 -2.35 2.62
N PRO A 439 -8.11 -1.13 2.89
CA PRO A 439 -6.72 -0.88 3.25
C PRO A 439 -6.44 -1.13 4.73
N VAL A 440 -6.63 -2.37 5.14
CA VAL A 440 -6.42 -2.83 6.52
C VAL A 440 -5.60 -4.11 6.47
N GLY A 441 -4.74 -4.28 7.48
CA GLY A 441 -3.90 -5.46 7.64
C GLY A 441 -2.48 -5.26 7.12
N VAL A 442 -1.66 -6.27 7.40
CA VAL A 442 -0.24 -6.32 7.05
C VAL A 442 -0.02 -7.15 5.78
N ILE A 443 1.22 -7.23 5.30
CA ILE A 443 1.56 -8.04 4.11
C ILE A 443 1.17 -9.51 4.31
N ALA A 444 1.39 -10.08 5.51
CA ALA A 444 1.03 -11.46 5.80
C ALA A 444 -0.47 -11.77 5.61
N SER A 445 -1.36 -10.88 6.08
CA SER A 445 -2.80 -11.07 5.84
C SER A 445 -3.17 -10.90 4.37
N THR A 446 -2.42 -10.09 3.62
CA THR A 446 -2.59 -9.90 2.17
C THR A 446 -2.16 -11.15 1.39
N MET A 447 -1.07 -11.80 1.82
CA MET A 447 -0.64 -13.08 1.27
C MET A 447 -1.70 -14.18 1.43
N GLN A 448 -2.26 -14.32 2.64
CA GLN A 448 -3.29 -15.34 2.90
C GLN A 448 -4.54 -15.16 2.04
N ASP A 449 -4.97 -13.91 1.85
CA ASP A 449 -6.08 -13.57 0.94
C ASP A 449 -5.74 -13.91 -0.51
N ALA A 450 -4.57 -13.49 -0.98
CA ALA A 450 -4.10 -13.76 -2.33
C ALA A 450 -4.04 -15.26 -2.66
N TYR A 451 -3.62 -16.09 -1.68
CA TYR A 451 -3.63 -17.55 -1.82
C TYR A 451 -5.04 -18.14 -1.87
N ALA A 452 -5.96 -17.66 -1.02
CA ALA A 452 -7.35 -18.08 -1.06
C ALA A 452 -8.02 -17.74 -2.41
N VAL A 453 -7.72 -16.57 -2.97
CA VAL A 453 -8.21 -16.17 -4.30
C VAL A 453 -7.61 -17.05 -5.40
N ALA A 454 -6.32 -17.36 -5.35
CA ALA A 454 -5.71 -18.29 -6.30
C ALA A 454 -6.34 -19.70 -6.23
N ASP A 455 -6.58 -20.22 -5.03
CA ASP A 455 -7.26 -21.51 -4.85
C ASP A 455 -8.69 -21.47 -5.46
N ASN A 456 -9.43 -20.36 -5.29
CA ASN A 456 -10.74 -20.14 -5.91
C ASN A 456 -10.69 -20.12 -7.44
N ILE A 457 -9.66 -19.52 -8.04
CA ILE A 457 -9.46 -19.51 -9.50
C ILE A 457 -9.28 -20.94 -10.01
N ILE A 458 -8.47 -21.76 -9.33
CA ILE A 458 -8.24 -23.16 -9.73
C ILE A 458 -9.52 -23.99 -9.63
N ASP A 459 -10.30 -23.82 -8.57
CA ASP A 459 -11.58 -24.50 -8.41
C ASP A 459 -12.57 -24.11 -9.53
N ASP A 460 -12.62 -22.83 -9.90
CA ASP A 460 -13.49 -22.32 -10.97
C ASP A 460 -13.06 -22.82 -12.36
N LEU A 461 -11.74 -22.84 -12.64
CA LEU A 461 -11.20 -23.38 -13.89
C LEU A 461 -11.43 -24.90 -13.98
N SER A 462 -11.32 -25.63 -12.88
CA SER A 462 -11.48 -27.09 -12.87
C SER A 462 -12.94 -27.53 -13.06
N SER A 463 -13.89 -26.68 -12.65
CA SER A 463 -15.33 -26.92 -12.72
C SER A 463 -15.85 -26.62 -14.13
N SER A 464 -15.55 -27.50 -15.10
CA SER A 464 -15.93 -27.34 -16.51
C SER A 464 -17.37 -26.87 -16.71
N GLY A 465 -17.53 -25.62 -17.16
CA GLY A 465 -18.77 -25.07 -17.73
C GLY A 465 -19.94 -24.83 -16.78
N ARG A 466 -19.74 -24.78 -15.45
CA ARG A 466 -20.85 -24.60 -14.49
C ARG A 466 -20.63 -23.54 -13.41
N GLN A 467 -19.94 -22.44 -13.72
CA GLN A 467 -20.49 -21.19 -13.21
C GLN A 467 -21.77 -20.92 -14.03
N LYS A 468 -22.89 -21.50 -13.57
CA LYS A 468 -24.21 -20.87 -13.70
C LYS A 468 -24.20 -19.59 -12.84
N GLY A 469 -23.26 -18.69 -13.11
CA GLY A 469 -23.37 -17.32 -12.64
C GLY A 469 -24.42 -16.71 -13.55
N GLU A 470 -25.55 -16.29 -12.99
CA GLU A 470 -26.61 -15.58 -13.72
C GLU A 470 -26.18 -14.18 -14.19
N GLY A 471 -24.88 -13.84 -14.08
CA GLY A 471 -24.31 -12.54 -14.41
C GLY A 471 -23.73 -12.45 -15.83
N GLU A 472 -23.60 -11.21 -16.29
CA GLU A 472 -23.07 -10.88 -17.61
C GLU A 472 -21.61 -11.34 -17.75
N ARG A 473 -21.32 -12.04 -18.84
CA ARG A 473 -19.97 -12.53 -19.13
C ARG A 473 -19.12 -11.39 -19.69
N TRP A 474 -18.12 -10.97 -18.91
CA TRP A 474 -17.22 -9.90 -19.32
C TRP A 474 -16.04 -10.39 -20.17
N LEU A 475 -15.41 -11.53 -19.87
CA LEU A 475 -14.28 -12.11 -20.61
C LEU A 475 -14.71 -13.19 -21.64
N PRO A 476 -13.95 -13.38 -22.73
CA PRO A 476 -14.16 -14.49 -23.67
C PRO A 476 -13.79 -15.84 -23.06
N ASP A 477 -14.34 -16.92 -23.63
CA ASP A 477 -13.91 -18.28 -23.25
C ASP A 477 -12.48 -18.58 -23.73
N VAL A 478 -12.19 -18.15 -24.95
CA VAL A 478 -10.91 -18.33 -25.65
C VAL A 478 -10.31 -16.94 -25.88
N ALA A 479 -9.10 -16.75 -25.35
CA ALA A 479 -8.36 -15.52 -25.51
C ALA A 479 -7.61 -15.49 -26.85
N GLU A 480 -7.52 -14.30 -27.45
CA GLU A 480 -6.66 -14.04 -28.59
C GLU A 480 -5.17 -14.14 -28.21
N GLY A 481 -4.34 -14.43 -29.21
CA GLY A 481 -2.88 -14.40 -29.07
C GLY A 481 -2.36 -12.98 -28.87
N GLY A 482 -1.22 -12.84 -28.19
CA GLY A 482 -0.59 -11.52 -28.00
C GLY A 482 -1.18 -10.68 -26.88
N ARG A 483 -1.10 -9.35 -27.03
CA ARG A 483 -1.48 -8.30 -26.07
C ARG A 483 -1.97 -7.08 -26.85
N PRO A 484 -2.55 -6.05 -26.21
CA PRO A 484 -2.90 -4.81 -26.90
C PRO A 484 -1.72 -4.20 -27.68
N ASP A 485 -1.99 -3.67 -28.87
CA ASP A 485 -0.97 -3.12 -29.77
C ASP A 485 -0.16 -1.99 -29.13
N GLU A 486 -0.78 -1.18 -28.26
CA GLU A 486 -0.11 -0.13 -27.49
C GLU A 486 0.98 -0.69 -26.56
N VAL A 487 0.75 -1.87 -25.97
CA VAL A 487 1.73 -2.54 -25.10
C VAL A 487 2.87 -3.10 -25.93
N GLU A 488 2.56 -3.79 -27.04
CA GLU A 488 3.58 -4.35 -27.94
C GLU A 488 4.45 -3.25 -28.58
N ARG A 489 3.83 -2.13 -28.97
CA ARG A 489 4.56 -0.94 -29.45
C ARG A 489 5.39 -0.31 -28.32
N GLY A 490 4.83 -0.18 -27.12
CA GLY A 490 5.54 0.35 -25.96
C GLY A 490 6.74 -0.51 -25.53
N LEU A 491 6.66 -1.83 -25.68
CA LEU A 491 7.79 -2.74 -25.50
C LEU A 491 8.90 -2.46 -26.52
N LYS A 492 8.56 -2.27 -27.80
CA LYS A 492 9.55 -1.94 -28.85
C LYS A 492 10.18 -0.56 -28.64
N GLU A 493 9.41 0.42 -28.18
CA GLU A 493 9.84 1.81 -27.98
C GLU A 493 10.60 2.07 -26.66
N GLY A 494 10.71 1.08 -25.77
CA GLY A 494 11.34 1.31 -24.46
C GLY A 494 10.43 1.98 -23.42
N LYS A 495 9.14 2.16 -23.72
CA LYS A 495 8.16 2.75 -22.81
C LYS A 495 7.57 1.76 -21.83
N VAL A 496 7.36 0.51 -22.24
CA VAL A 496 6.91 -0.57 -21.35
C VAL A 496 8.13 -1.26 -20.76
N ILE A 497 8.12 -1.45 -19.45
CA ILE A 497 9.22 -2.04 -18.69
C ILE A 497 8.93 -3.53 -18.45
N ASP A 498 9.69 -4.38 -19.12
CA ASP A 498 9.70 -5.81 -18.85
C ASP A 498 10.67 -6.16 -17.71
N VAL A 499 10.80 -7.45 -17.41
CA VAL A 499 11.70 -7.95 -16.35
C VAL A 499 13.16 -7.54 -16.60
N GLU A 500 13.63 -7.60 -17.85
CA GLU A 500 15.02 -7.28 -18.17
C GLU A 500 15.30 -5.79 -17.93
N ARG A 501 14.42 -4.92 -18.43
CA ARG A 501 14.50 -3.47 -18.24
C ARG A 501 14.38 -3.08 -16.78
N TRP A 502 13.47 -3.69 -16.03
CA TRP A 502 13.42 -3.50 -14.58
C TRP A 502 14.73 -3.90 -13.91
N GLY A 503 15.35 -5.02 -14.31
CA GLY A 503 16.65 -5.45 -13.80
C GLY A 503 17.76 -4.41 -14.01
N ARG A 504 17.73 -3.66 -15.13
CA ARG A 504 18.66 -2.56 -15.39
C ARG A 504 18.42 -1.37 -14.45
N VAL A 505 17.16 -1.00 -14.22
CA VAL A 505 16.78 0.04 -13.25
C VAL A 505 17.22 -0.35 -11.84
N ASP A 506 16.90 -1.57 -11.39
CA ASP A 506 17.28 -2.08 -10.06
C ASP A 506 18.79 -2.05 -9.86
N LYS A 507 19.55 -2.48 -10.87
CA LYS A 507 21.01 -2.43 -10.85
C LYS A 507 21.52 -1.00 -10.75
N ALA A 508 21.00 -0.08 -11.55
CA ALA A 508 21.42 1.31 -11.55
C ALA A 508 21.15 2.00 -10.20
N GLU A 509 19.99 1.76 -9.57
CA GLU A 509 19.68 2.28 -8.22
C GLU A 509 20.65 1.75 -7.16
N ARG A 510 20.98 0.46 -7.21
CA ARG A 510 21.95 -0.17 -6.28
C ARG A 510 23.36 0.36 -6.48
N GLU A 511 23.78 0.54 -7.74
CA GLU A 511 25.08 1.12 -8.06
C GLU A 511 25.18 2.59 -7.62
N LEU A 512 24.12 3.36 -7.79
CA LEU A 512 24.04 4.72 -7.28
C LEU A 512 24.14 4.74 -5.76
N GLY A 513 23.38 3.88 -5.07
CA GLY A 513 23.46 3.71 -3.62
C GLY A 513 24.88 3.40 -3.12
N LYS A 514 25.58 2.47 -3.78
CA LYS A 514 26.98 2.16 -3.45
C LYS A 514 27.91 3.38 -3.61
N LYS A 515 27.70 4.20 -4.65
CA LYS A 515 28.50 5.42 -4.88
C LYS A 515 28.21 6.50 -3.84
N THR A 516 26.99 6.56 -3.31
CA THR A 516 26.57 7.55 -2.31
C THR A 516 26.67 7.04 -0.86
N GLY A 517 27.22 5.84 -0.65
CA GLY A 517 27.43 5.27 0.69
C GLY A 517 26.20 4.64 1.34
N ARG A 518 25.13 4.36 0.57
CA ARG A 518 23.94 3.63 1.02
C ARG A 518 24.22 2.14 1.15
N GLU A 519 23.55 1.48 2.10
CA GLU A 519 23.68 0.03 2.28
C GLU A 519 22.84 -0.76 1.24
N GLU A 520 21.72 -0.21 0.75
CA GLU A 520 20.83 -0.89 -0.20
C GLU A 520 20.81 -0.29 -1.62
N ARG A 521 20.28 0.93 -1.76
CA ARG A 521 20.06 1.61 -3.06
C ARG A 521 19.82 3.11 -2.86
N GLU A 522 19.93 3.87 -3.95
CA GLU A 522 19.36 5.22 -4.07
C GLU A 522 18.29 5.16 -5.16
N LYS A 523 17.05 5.49 -4.82
CA LYS A 523 15.91 5.34 -5.72
C LYS A 523 15.87 6.47 -6.75
N PHE A 524 15.57 6.14 -8.00
CA PHE A 524 15.12 7.16 -8.96
C PHE A 524 13.78 7.73 -8.51
N ARG A 525 13.61 9.05 -8.61
CA ARG A 525 12.44 9.75 -8.08
C ARG A 525 11.48 10.18 -9.18
N THR A 526 11.87 10.08 -10.44
CA THR A 526 11.02 10.38 -11.60
C THR A 526 10.87 9.16 -12.50
N VAL A 527 9.79 9.12 -13.28
CA VAL A 527 9.59 8.03 -14.26
C VAL A 527 10.61 8.15 -15.39
N GLU A 528 11.00 9.38 -15.75
CA GLU A 528 11.96 9.69 -16.80
C GLU A 528 13.34 9.13 -16.48
N GLU A 529 13.81 9.28 -15.23
CA GLU A 529 15.06 8.65 -14.75
C GLU A 529 15.00 7.13 -14.84
N MET A 530 13.85 6.53 -14.46
CA MET A 530 13.67 5.07 -14.53
C MET A 530 13.68 4.58 -15.98
N LEU A 531 13.00 5.28 -16.90
CA LEU A 531 13.00 4.94 -18.32
C LEU A 531 14.38 5.13 -18.96
N ALA A 532 15.13 6.15 -18.55
CA ALA A 532 16.49 6.39 -19.01
C ALA A 532 17.47 5.32 -18.50
N ALA A 533 17.29 4.81 -17.28
CA ALA A 533 18.10 3.72 -16.74
C ALA A 533 17.73 2.33 -17.33
N ALA A 534 16.50 2.18 -17.81
CA ALA A 534 16.00 0.95 -18.41
C ALA A 534 16.48 0.71 -19.85
N ASN A 535 16.70 1.77 -20.62
CA ASN A 535 17.03 1.73 -22.04
C ASN A 535 18.52 1.97 -22.26
#